data_AF-T1C0C4-F1
#
_entry.id   AF-T1C0C4-F1
#
_cell.length_a   1.000
_cell.length_b   1.000
_cell.length_c   1.000
_cell.angle_alpha   90.00
_cell.angle_beta   90.00
_cell.angle_gamma   90.00
#
_symmetry.space_group_name_H-M   'P 1'
#
loop_
_entity.id
_entity.type
_entity.pdbx_description
1 polymer ?
#
loop_
_entity_poly.entity_id
_entity_poly.type
_entity_poly.pdbx_seq_one_letter_code
_entity_poly.pdbx_strand_id
1 'polypeptide(L)'
;MSDTQPLNALRDRPFELLCELERRARSVSAQSSQEGAPQREWVGVALRMAGDLYLVAREETREVLGVPAGMTRVPGAKPWIKGLANVRGQLL
;
A
#
# COMPACT_ATOMS: atom_id res chain seq x y z
N MET A 1 25.22 12.47 -29.31
CA MET A 1 25.40 11.00 -29.43
C MET A 1 26.45 10.63 -28.39
N SER A 2 26.02 10.41 -27.15
CA SER A 2 26.94 10.28 -26.01
C SER A 2 27.39 8.83 -25.87
N ASP A 3 28.70 8.64 -26.01
CA ASP A 3 29.37 7.35 -25.95
C ASP A 3 29.18 6.73 -24.55
N THR A 4 28.36 5.68 -24.46
CA THR A 4 28.11 4.99 -23.18
C THR A 4 29.20 3.96 -23.00
N GLN A 5 30.23 4.29 -22.22
CA GLN A 5 31.27 3.33 -21.87
C GLN A 5 30.68 2.23 -20.98
N PRO A 6 31.04 0.95 -21.22
CA PRO A 6 30.54 -0.14 -20.40
C PRO A 6 31.20 -0.10 -19.01
N LEU A 7 30.42 -0.28 -17.93
CA LEU A 7 30.89 -0.11 -16.54
C LEU A 7 32.07 -1.01 -16.18
N ASN A 8 32.17 -2.17 -16.82
CA ASN A 8 33.27 -3.12 -16.64
C ASN A 8 34.63 -2.57 -17.11
N ALA A 9 34.65 -1.66 -18.08
CA ALA A 9 35.88 -1.03 -18.58
C ALA A 9 36.43 0.04 -17.62
N LEU A 10 35.63 0.50 -16.65
CA LEU A 10 35.99 1.54 -15.67
C LEU A 10 36.39 0.94 -14.31
N ARG A 11 36.50 -0.39 -14.20
CA ARG A 11 36.73 -1.08 -12.92
C ARG A 11 38.01 -0.64 -12.21
N ASP A 12 39.07 -0.34 -12.96
CA ASP A 12 40.37 0.10 -12.44
C ASP A 12 40.47 1.63 -12.32
N ARG A 13 39.37 2.35 -12.56
CA ARG A 13 39.26 3.83 -12.50
C ARG A 13 38.07 4.24 -11.63
N PRO A 14 38.20 4.14 -10.30
CA PRO A 14 37.06 4.22 -9.38
C PRO A 14 36.33 5.56 -9.43
N PHE A 15 37.04 6.66 -9.66
CA PHE A 15 36.42 7.98 -9.80
C PHE A 15 35.56 8.09 -11.07
N GLU A 16 36.08 7.65 -12.22
CA GLU A 16 35.35 7.65 -13.49
C GLU A 16 34.13 6.72 -13.43
N LEU A 17 34.27 5.58 -12.75
CA LEU A 17 33.16 4.66 -12.49
C LEU A 17 32.04 5.32 -11.67
N LEU A 18 32.40 6.06 -10.61
CA LEU A 18 31.41 6.78 -9.79
C LEU A 18 30.71 7.89 -10.58
N CYS A 19 31.44 8.66 -11.38
CA CYS A 19 30.84 9.69 -12.25
C CYS A 19 29.87 9.09 -13.27
N GLU A 20 30.22 7.95 -13.87
CA GLU A 20 29.36 7.26 -14.83
C GLU A 20 28.11 6.65 -14.17
N LEU A 21 28.25 6.10 -12.95
CA LEU A 21 27.12 5.63 -12.15
C LEU A 21 26.17 6.79 -11.78
N GLU A 22 26.71 7.92 -11.33
CA GLU A 22 25.93 9.12 -11.01
C GLU A 22 25.18 9.64 -12.24
N ARG A 23 25.85 9.72 -13.40
CA ARG A 23 25.25 10.14 -14.67
C ARG A 23 24.07 9.25 -15.05
N ARG A 24 24.22 7.93 -14.94
CA ARG A 24 23.13 6.97 -15.21
C ARG A 24 21.99 7.11 -14.22
N ALA A 25 22.29 7.21 -12.92
CA ALA A 25 21.28 7.40 -11.89
C ALA A 25 20.45 8.67 -12.11
N ARG A 26 21.10 9.79 -12.47
CA ARG A 26 20.44 11.06 -12.82
C ARG A 26 19.57 10.95 -14.07
N SER A 27 20.01 10.20 -15.09
CA SER A 27 19.19 9.98 -16.29
C SER A 27 17.91 9.19 -16.00
N VAL A 28 17.99 8.19 -15.12
CA VAL A 28 16.83 7.39 -14.70
C VAL A 28 15.90 8.19 -13.78
N SER A 29 16.44 8.95 -12.82
CA SER A 29 15.62 9.75 -11.90
C SER A 29 14.95 10.95 -12.58
N ALA A 30 15.60 11.56 -13.58
CA ALA A 30 15.00 12.61 -14.41
C ALA A 30 13.84 12.08 -15.26
N GLN A 31 13.94 10.86 -15.80
CA GLN A 31 12.85 10.19 -16.52
C GLN A 31 11.72 9.73 -15.56
N SER A 32 12.08 9.22 -14.38
CA SER A 32 11.11 8.78 -13.37
C SER A 32 10.25 9.92 -12.81
N SER A 33 10.76 11.16 -12.86
CA SER A 33 10.05 12.36 -12.39
C SER A 33 9.09 12.94 -13.43
N GLN A 34 9.15 12.51 -14.71
CA GLN A 34 8.30 13.03 -15.79
C GLN A 34 7.18 12.07 -16.24
N GLU A 35 7.26 10.76 -15.99
CA GLU A 35 6.26 9.79 -16.46
C GLU A 35 5.22 9.29 -15.41
N GLY A 36 5.28 9.73 -14.16
CA GLY A 36 4.32 9.28 -13.14
C GLY A 36 3.48 10.43 -12.62
N ALA A 37 2.24 10.60 -13.12
CA ALA A 37 1.19 11.15 -12.26
C ALA A 37 1.29 10.44 -10.90
N PRO A 38 1.18 11.13 -9.74
CA PRO A 38 1.38 10.48 -8.44
C PRO A 38 0.53 9.21 -8.44
N GLN A 39 1.20 8.04 -8.53
CA GLN A 39 0.50 6.79 -8.52
C GLN A 39 -0.15 6.78 -7.17
N ARG A 40 -1.46 7.01 -7.15
CA ARG A 40 -2.18 7.37 -5.95
C ARG A 40 -1.99 6.20 -5.02
N GLU A 41 -1.17 6.41 -3.99
CA GLU A 41 -0.79 5.35 -3.06
C GLU A 41 -2.07 4.75 -2.52
N TRP A 42 -2.29 3.48 -2.84
CA TRP A 42 -3.48 2.80 -2.39
C TRP A 42 -3.27 2.39 -0.94
N VAL A 43 -4.21 2.76 -0.07
CA VAL A 43 -4.15 2.49 1.36
C VAL A 43 -5.37 1.66 1.73
N GLY A 44 -5.16 0.63 2.54
CA GLY A 44 -6.26 -0.16 3.08
C GLY A 44 -5.93 -0.90 4.35
N VAL A 45 -6.93 -1.61 4.86
CA VAL A 45 -6.88 -2.32 6.12
C VAL A 45 -6.74 -3.81 5.85
N ALA A 46 -5.64 -4.40 6.31
CA ALA A 46 -5.42 -5.83 6.25
C ALA A 46 -6.10 -6.51 7.45
N LEU A 47 -6.83 -7.60 7.20
CA LEU A 47 -7.50 -8.39 8.23
C LEU A 47 -7.39 -9.89 7.94
N ARG A 48 -7.43 -10.71 8.99
CA ARG A 48 -7.42 -12.17 8.86
C ARG A 48 -8.76 -12.76 9.28
N MET A 49 -9.33 -13.63 8.47
CA MET A 49 -10.56 -14.34 8.77
C MET A 49 -10.45 -15.78 8.31
N ALA A 50 -10.82 -16.73 9.18
CA ALA A 50 -10.77 -18.17 8.88
C ALA A 50 -9.40 -18.71 8.40
N GLY A 51 -8.30 -18.02 8.71
CA GLY A 51 -6.94 -18.39 8.29
C GLY A 51 -6.40 -17.60 7.10
N ASP A 52 -7.28 -16.95 6.34
CA ASP A 52 -6.91 -16.22 5.13
C ASP A 52 -6.75 -14.71 5.37
N LEU A 53 -5.85 -14.09 4.60
CA LEU A 53 -5.60 -12.65 4.62
C LEU A 53 -6.47 -11.94 3.59
N TYR A 54 -7.18 -10.92 4.04
CA TYR A 54 -8.02 -10.06 3.23
C TYR A 54 -7.55 -8.62 3.35
N LEU A 55 -7.94 -7.82 2.37
CA LEU A 55 -7.57 -6.42 2.26
C LEU A 55 -8.81 -5.61 1.87
N VAL A 56 -9.15 -4.60 2.66
CA VAL A 56 -10.31 -3.73 2.44
C VAL A 56 -9.81 -2.33 2.13
N ALA A 57 -10.41 -1.69 1.13
CA ALA A 57 -10.06 -0.33 0.76
C ALA A 57 -10.36 0.64 1.92
N ARG A 58 -9.46 1.61 2.14
CA ARG A 58 -9.63 2.58 3.23
C ARG A 58 -10.93 3.37 3.08
N GLU A 59 -11.30 3.71 1.85
CA GLU A 59 -12.52 4.42 1.49
C GLU A 59 -13.81 3.63 1.76
N GLU A 60 -13.74 2.30 1.79
CA GLU A 60 -14.87 1.42 2.15
C GLU A 60 -14.92 1.13 3.66
N THR A 61 -13.87 1.49 4.39
CA THR A 61 -13.76 1.24 5.83
C THR A 61 -14.18 2.46 6.63
N ARG A 62 -15.33 2.38 7.31
CA ARG A 62 -15.80 3.46 8.18
C ARG A 62 -15.01 3.55 9.50
N GLU A 63 -14.75 2.42 10.15
CA GLU A 63 -14.05 2.35 11.43
C GLU A 63 -13.52 0.93 11.70
N VAL A 64 -12.44 0.85 12.49
CA VAL A 64 -11.90 -0.40 13.04
C VAL A 64 -12.06 -0.34 14.55
N LEU A 65 -12.83 -1.26 15.12
CA LEU A 65 -13.13 -1.31 16.55
C LEU A 65 -13.09 -2.74 17.08
N GLY A 66 -12.80 -2.85 18.38
CA GLY A 66 -12.96 -4.10 19.10
C GLY A 66 -14.42 -4.51 19.16
N VAL A 67 -14.70 -5.80 19.03
CA VAL A 67 -16.07 -6.33 19.03
C VAL A 67 -16.81 -5.87 20.29
N PRO A 68 -17.99 -5.22 20.16
CA PRO A 68 -18.77 -4.78 21.31
C PRO A 68 -19.12 -5.94 22.25
N ALA A 69 -19.06 -5.70 23.56
CA ALA A 69 -19.35 -6.73 24.57
C ALA A 69 -20.82 -7.17 24.57
N GLY A 70 -21.74 -6.28 24.18
CA GLY A 70 -23.17 -6.54 24.09
C GLY A 70 -23.68 -6.46 22.66
N MET A 71 -24.42 -7.48 22.23
CA MET A 71 -25.11 -7.52 20.96
C MET A 71 -26.58 -7.93 21.19
N THR A 72 -27.52 -7.12 20.73
CA THR A 72 -28.95 -7.39 20.84
C THR A 72 -29.40 -8.31 19.70
N ARG A 73 -30.06 -9.42 20.03
CA ARG A 73 -30.54 -10.37 19.02
C ARG A 73 -31.61 -9.73 18.13
N VAL A 74 -31.55 -10.00 16.83
CA VAL A 74 -32.58 -9.59 15.85
C VAL A 74 -33.49 -10.79 15.53
N PRO A 75 -34.75 -10.81 15.97
CA PRO A 75 -35.69 -11.89 15.67
C PRO A 75 -35.95 -12.03 14.16
N GLY A 76 -36.01 -13.27 13.67
CA GLY A 76 -36.26 -13.56 12.25
C GLY A 76 -35.07 -13.30 11.31
N ALA A 77 -33.93 -12.82 11.82
CA ALA A 77 -32.74 -12.60 11.02
C ALA A 77 -32.08 -13.90 10.57
N LYS A 78 -31.32 -13.83 9.47
CA LYS A 78 -30.53 -14.96 8.98
C LYS A 78 -29.45 -15.36 10.01
N PRO A 79 -29.01 -16.63 10.05
CA PRO A 79 -28.06 -17.12 11.07
C PRO A 79 -26.70 -16.41 11.11
N TRP A 80 -26.30 -15.76 10.02
CA TRP A 80 -25.04 -15.00 9.94
C TRP A 80 -25.15 -13.59 10.52
N ILE A 81 -26.35 -13.12 10.86
CA ILE A 81 -26.55 -11.87 11.61
C ILE A 81 -26.28 -12.15 13.08
N LYS A 82 -25.19 -11.59 13.61
CA LYS A 82 -24.82 -11.74 15.03
C LYS A 82 -25.75 -10.95 15.96
N GLY A 83 -26.30 -9.83 15.50
CA GLY A 83 -27.21 -8.95 16.24
C GLY A 83 -26.98 -7.48 15.91
N LEU A 84 -27.49 -6.60 16.75
CA LEU A 84 -27.36 -5.15 16.69
C LEU A 84 -26.53 -4.65 17.88
N ALA A 85 -25.59 -3.74 17.63
CA ALA A 85 -24.80 -3.10 18.68
C ALA A 85 -25.02 -1.58 18.67
N ASN A 86 -24.93 -0.96 19.85
CA ASN A 86 -24.82 0.49 19.95
C ASN A 86 -23.34 0.88 19.98
N VAL A 87 -22.88 1.55 18.93
CA VAL A 87 -21.57 2.16 18.86
C VAL A 87 -21.73 3.67 18.95
N ARG A 88 -21.43 4.23 20.12
CA ARG A 88 -21.40 5.69 20.37
C ARG A 88 -22.71 6.41 19.99
N GLY A 89 -23.85 5.78 20.28
CA GLY A 89 -25.18 6.32 19.98
C GLY A 89 -25.72 5.94 18.59
N GLN A 90 -24.94 5.21 17.78
CA GLN A 90 -25.38 4.68 16.49
C GLN A 90 -25.64 3.19 16.59
N LEU A 91 -26.77 2.75 16.06
CA LEU A 91 -27.09 1.34 15.94
C LEU A 91 -26.42 0.77 14.67
N LEU A 92 -25.57 -0.24 14.86
CA LEU A 92 -24.87 -1.00 13.82
C LEU A 92 -25.28 -2.47 13.84
#